data_AF-E1VA49-F1
#
_entry.id   AF-E1VA49-F1
#
_cell.length_a   1.000
_cell.length_b   1.000
_cell.length_c   1.000
_cell.angle_alpha   90.00
_cell.angle_beta   90.00
_cell.angle_gamma   90.00
#
_symmetry.space_group_name_H-M   'P 1'
#
loop_
_entity.id
_entity.type
_entity.pdbx_description
1 polymer ?
#
loop_
_entity_poly.entity_id
_entity_poly.type
_entity_poly.pdbx_seq_one_letter_code
_entity_poly.pdbx_strand_id
1 'polypeptide(L)' 'MEVFKNGAGFSASDVAVLIAGVGCVVVILWLAWAYLSTYRGWTKERIDDDILVSGLMRALMIVLVCLWLFLS' A
#
# COMPACT_ATOMS: atom_id res chain seq x y z
N MET A 1 26.32 12.59 -0.80
CA MET A 1 25.73 11.46 -1.55
C MET A 1 26.78 10.53 -2.19
N GLU A 2 28.07 10.88 -2.17
CA GLU A 2 29.14 10.09 -2.82
C GLU A 2 29.54 8.81 -2.06
N VAL A 3 29.37 8.77 -0.74
CA VAL A 3 29.78 7.62 0.11
C VAL A 3 28.97 6.35 -0.19
N PHE A 4 27.67 6.48 -0.49
CA PHE A 4 26.81 5.33 -0.84
C PHE A 4 27.21 4.71 -2.18
N LYS A 5 27.56 5.54 -3.17
CA LYS A 5 27.92 5.09 -4.51
C LYS A 5 29.23 4.29 -4.52
N ASN A 6 30.20 4.70 -3.70
CA ASN A 6 31.51 4.05 -3.60
C ASN A 6 31.52 2.77 -2.76
N GLY A 7 30.57 2.61 -1.81
CA GLY A 7 30.48 1.42 -0.95
C GLY A 7 29.54 0.32 -1.45
N ALA A 8 28.43 0.69 -2.09
CA ALA A 8 27.37 -0.26 -2.49
C ALA A 8 27.25 -0.45 -4.01
N GLY A 9 27.91 0.37 -4.82
CA GLY A 9 27.83 0.31 -6.29
C GLY A 9 26.50 0.80 -6.91
N PHE A 10 25.50 1.13 -6.07
CA PHE A 10 24.20 1.64 -6.49
C PHE A 10 24.01 3.11 -6.07
N SER A 11 23.21 3.85 -6.82
CA SER A 11 22.81 5.21 -6.42
C SER A 11 21.82 5.14 -5.26
N ALA A 12 21.86 6.12 -4.35
CA ALA A 12 20.84 6.27 -3.31
C ALA A 12 19.42 6.41 -3.90
N SER A 13 19.31 6.96 -5.11
CA SER A 13 18.05 7.06 -5.85
C SER A 13 17.51 5.71 -6.31
N ASP A 14 18.38 4.77 -6.71
CA ASP A 14 17.94 3.43 -7.15
C ASP A 14 17.32 2.65 -5.98
N VAL A 15 17.93 2.77 -4.80
CA VAL A 15 17.43 2.14 -3.58
C VAL A 15 16.09 2.78 -3.15
N ALA A 16 15.96 4.10 -3.26
CA ALA A 16 14.71 4.80 -2.96
C ALA A 16 13.55 4.32 -3.85
N VAL A 17 13.79 4.16 -5.16
CA VAL A 17 12.80 3.64 -6.10
C VAL A 17 12.41 2.19 -5.77
N LEU A 18 13.38 1.37 -5.37
CA LEU A 18 13.11 -0.02 -5.01
C LEU A 18 12.26 -0.13 -3.73
N ILE A 19 12.56 0.70 -2.72
CA ILE A 19 11.76 0.80 -1.49
C ILE A 19 10.35 1.29 -1.81
N ALA A 20 10.22 2.30 -2.66
CA ALA A 20 8.92 2.81 -3.11
C ALA A 20 8.09 1.73 -3.81
N GLY A 21 8.71 0.99 -4.73
CA GLY A 21 8.04 -0.12 -5.43
C GLY A 21 7.57 -1.22 -4.47
N VAL A 22 8.42 -1.62 -3.52
CA VAL A 22 8.05 -2.61 -2.50
C VAL A 22 6.90 -2.08 -1.62
N GLY A 23 6.94 -0.82 -1.22
CA GLY A 23 5.88 -0.16 -0.48
C GLY A 23 4.53 -0.23 -1.21
N CYS A 24 4.52 0.08 -2.51
CA CYS A 24 3.32 -0.04 -3.35
C CYS A 24 2.76 -1.46 -3.38
N VAL A 25 3.61 -2.48 -3.54
CA VAL A 25 3.17 -3.90 -3.59
C VAL A 25 2.53 -4.31 -2.27
N VAL A 26 3.15 -3.96 -1.13
CA VAL A 26 2.61 -4.28 0.20
C VAL A 26 1.24 -3.66 0.40
N VAL A 27 1.07 -2.41 -0.02
CA VAL A 27 -0.18 -1.67 0.09
C VAL A 27 -1.28 -2.30 -0.78
N ILE A 28 -0.97 -2.72 -2.01
CA ILE A 28 -1.92 -3.43 -2.88
C ILE A 28 -2.32 -4.78 -2.28
N LEU A 29 -1.36 -5.53 -1.74
CA LEU A 29 -1.63 -6.81 -1.10
C LEU A 29 -2.55 -6.64 0.12
N TRP A 30 -2.34 -5.58 0.89
CA TRP A 30 -3.17 -5.23 2.03
C TRP A 30 -4.60 -4.84 1.62
N LEU A 31 -4.77 -4.06 0.54
CA LEU A 31 -6.09 -3.76 -0.03
C LEU A 31 -6.83 -5.03 -0.46
N ALA A 32 -6.15 -5.92 -1.18
CA ALA A 32 -6.74 -7.18 -1.63
C ALA A 32 -7.19 -8.04 -0.43
N TRP A 33 -6.37 -8.09 0.62
CA TRP A 33 -6.71 -8.79 1.85
C TRP A 33 -7.90 -8.16 2.59
N ALA A 34 -7.91 -6.83 2.72
CA ALA A 34 -9.02 -6.08 3.32
C ALA A 34 -10.32 -6.33 2.54
N TYR A 35 -10.30 -6.26 1.22
CA TYR A 35 -11.44 -6.56 0.36
C TYR A 35 -11.96 -7.98 0.58
N LEU A 36 -11.08 -8.99 0.55
CA LEU A 36 -11.44 -10.39 0.78
C LEU A 36 -12.03 -10.63 2.18
N SER A 37 -11.46 -9.99 3.20
CA SER A 37 -11.94 -10.09 4.58
C SER A 37 -13.36 -9.53 4.69
N THR A 38 -13.60 -8.37 4.09
CA THR A 38 -14.90 -7.71 4.16
C THR A 38 -15.95 -8.42 3.30
N TYR A 39 -15.57 -8.93 2.12
CA TYR A 39 -16.42 -9.78 1.28
C TYR A 39 -16.83 -11.09 1.98
N ARG A 40 -15.90 -11.73 2.71
CA ARG A 40 -16.21 -12.90 3.56
C ARG A 40 -17.11 -12.56 4.74
N GLY A 41 -17.05 -11.34 5.26
CA GLY A 41 -17.94 -10.86 6.31
C GLY A 41 -19.36 -10.60 5.80
N TRP A 42 -19.47 -10.03 4.60
CA TRP A 42 -20.73 -9.75 3.91
C TRP A 42 -21.49 -11.01 3.53
N THR A 43 -20.82 -11.98 2.92
CA THR A 43 -21.42 -13.29 2.56
C THR A 43 -21.92 -14.10 3.76
N LYS A 44 -21.55 -13.71 4.99
CA LYS A 44 -22.04 -14.31 6.23
C LYS A 44 -23.13 -13.47 6.91
N GLU A 45 -23.68 -12.44 6.25
CA GLU A 45 -24.68 -11.49 6.77
C GLU A 45 -24.29 -10.84 8.12
N ARG A 46 -22.99 -10.77 8.44
CA ARG A 46 -22.52 -10.24 9.73
C ARG A 46 -22.23 -8.74 9.72
N ILE A 47 -22.27 -8.09 8.55
CA ILE A 47 -21.83 -6.71 8.37
C ILE A 47 -22.80 -5.98 7.43
N ASP A 48 -23.24 -4.80 7.85
CA ASP A 48 -24.07 -3.86 7.08
C ASP A 48 -23.26 -3.24 5.92
N ASP A 49 -23.89 -3.03 4.77
CA ASP A 49 -23.22 -2.56 3.53
C ASP A 49 -22.50 -1.20 3.74
N ASP A 50 -23.00 -0.35 4.63
CA ASP A 50 -22.40 0.95 4.98
C ASP A 50 -21.02 0.82 5.67
N ILE A 51 -20.85 -0.19 6.52
CA ILE A 51 -19.57 -0.43 7.23
C ILE A 51 -18.51 -0.90 6.22
N LEU A 52 -18.94 -1.70 5.25
CA LEU A 52 -18.16 -2.18 4.11
C LEU A 52 -17.58 -1.03 3.30
N VAL A 53 -18.45 -0.09 2.89
CA VAL A 53 -18.05 1.06 2.06
C VAL A 53 -17.11 2.00 2.83
N SER A 54 -17.38 2.28 4.12
CA SER A 54 -16.51 3.16 4.90
C SER A 54 -15.12 2.55 5.14
N GLY A 55 -15.05 1.23 5.35
CA GLY A 55 -13.80 0.49 5.51
C GLY A 55 -12.96 0.50 4.24
N LEU A 56 -13.60 0.25 3.08
CA LEU A 56 -12.94 0.29 1.78
C LEU A 56 -12.41 1.68 1.44
N MET A 57 -13.21 2.71 1.73
CA MET A 57 -12.86 4.12 1.48
C MET A 57 -11.63 4.53 2.29
N ARG A 58 -11.58 4.17 3.59
CA ARG A 58 -10.41 4.41 4.44
C ARG A 58 -9.16 3.70 3.91
N ALA A 59 -9.31 2.45 3.48
CA ALA A 59 -8.21 1.69 2.93
C ALA A 59 -7.66 2.32 1.65
N LEU A 60 -8.53 2.73 0.72
CA LEU A 60 -8.17 3.45 -0.50
C LEU A 60 -7.47 4.79 -0.20
N MET A 61 -7.91 5.51 0.83
CA MET A 61 -7.28 6.78 1.22
C MET A 61 -5.84 6.60 1.68
N ILE A 62 -5.57 5.55 2.47
CA ILE A 62 -4.20 5.22 2.92
C ILE A 62 -3.31 4.89 1.71
N VAL A 63 -3.85 4.16 0.74
CA VAL A 63 -3.13 3.78 -0.48
C VAL A 63 -2.77 5.00 -1.32
N LEU A 64 -3.73 5.91 -1.51
CA LEU A 64 -3.50 7.16 -2.24
C LEU A 64 -2.44 8.02 -1.58
N VAL A 65 -2.46 8.14 -0.24
CA VAL A 65 -1.44 8.90 0.50
C VAL A 65 -0.06 8.24 0.36
N CYS A 66 0.03 6.92 0.50
CA CYS A 66 1.30 6.20 0.29
C CYS A 66 1.82 6.40 -1.14
N LEU A 67 0.97 6.22 -2.15
CA LEU A 67 1.35 6.44 -3.54
C LEU A 67 1.81 7.87 -3.78
N TRP A 68 1.10 8.86 -3.25
CA TRP A 68 1.49 10.26 -3.38
C TRP A 68 2.87 10.52 -2.76
N LEU A 69 3.12 10.03 -1.54
CA LEU A 69 4.40 10.18 -0.84
C LEU A 69 5.56 9.49 -1.55
N PHE A 70 5.31 8.39 -2.25
CA PHE A 70 6.33 7.61 -2.95
C PHE A 70 6.55 8.06 -4.41
N LEU A 71 5.57 8.73 -5.02
CA LEU A 71 5.62 9.20 -6.41
C LEU A 71 5.85 10.73 -6.53
N SER A 72 5.81 11.48 -5.42
CA SER A 72 6.18 12.90 -5.32
C SER A 72 7.68 13.09 -5.14
#